data_AF-A0A429DTR5-F1
#
_entry.id   AF-A0A429DTR5-F1
#
_cell.length_a   1.000
_cell.length_b   1.000
_cell.length_c   1.000
_cell.angle_alpha   90.00
_cell.angle_beta   90.00
_cell.angle_gamma   90.00
#
_symmetry.space_group_name_H-M   'P 1'
#
loop_
_entity.id
_entity.type
_entity.pdbx_description
1 polymer ?
#
loop_
_entity_poly.entity_id
_entity_poly.type
_entity_poly.pdbx_seq_one_letter_code
_entity_poly.pdbx_strand_id
1 'polypeptide(L)'
;MTISWREQPSPRRRRILRTIWAIYAGIVAALWIVFSLAEVPDERIYDIDTYYANTPWMREHVLLHLLAHTVSGVVAAGMIWPWVGKVSARWLRAGLVCLQAGHTRTLRPLDLSPAAVQVRPTDALSRRLMHRKKDIYDGLLSLGPYYDDQVRVDVHHAATRTGHDPDRADSLARTAALLAAIDAYKQSPDEPGKEAQPIRSDLPTLISMAHGLRRRRTVGTLRHQVATRESATARV
;
A
#
# COMPACT_ATOMS: atom_id res chain seq x y z
N MET A 1 4.00 28.83 -14.29
CA MET A 1 3.96 29.19 -15.73
C MET A 1 2.74 30.05 -16.10
N THR A 2 2.14 30.82 -15.19
CA THR A 2 0.91 31.60 -15.41
C THR A 2 1.14 33.11 -15.54
N ILE A 3 2.31 33.60 -15.09
CA ILE A 3 2.71 35.01 -15.15
C ILE A 3 2.97 35.50 -16.58
N SER A 4 3.41 34.62 -17.48
CA SER A 4 3.62 34.95 -18.90
C SER A 4 2.33 35.34 -19.63
N TRP A 5 1.17 34.90 -19.12
CA TRP A 5 -0.15 35.15 -19.71
C TRP A 5 -0.83 36.42 -19.18
N ARG A 6 -0.33 37.00 -18.08
CA ARG A 6 -0.94 38.16 -17.41
C ARG A 6 -0.30 39.50 -17.81
N GLU A 7 0.97 39.52 -18.19
CA GLU A 7 1.72 40.75 -18.49
C GLU A 7 2.65 40.61 -19.70
N GLN A 8 2.72 41.68 -20.51
CA GLN A 8 3.69 41.79 -21.62
C GLN A 8 5.14 41.68 -21.12
N PRO A 9 6.10 41.23 -21.96
CA PRO A 9 7.48 40.97 -21.53
C PRO A 9 8.18 42.21 -20.95
N SER A 10 8.24 42.32 -19.62
CA SER A 10 8.89 43.44 -18.92
C SER A 10 10.18 43.02 -18.20
N PRO A 11 11.15 43.93 -17.97
CA PRO A 11 12.35 43.65 -17.17
C PRO A 11 12.03 43.25 -15.73
N ARG A 12 10.95 43.81 -15.16
CA ARG A 12 10.45 43.48 -13.82
C ARG A 12 9.95 42.04 -13.76
N ARG A 13 9.23 41.57 -14.78
CA ARG A 13 8.77 40.17 -14.90
C ARG A 13 9.93 39.18 -14.88
N ARG A 14 11.02 39.48 -15.60
CA ARG A 14 12.22 38.62 -15.62
C ARG A 14 12.87 38.49 -14.25
N ARG A 15 12.96 39.58 -13.47
CA ARG A 15 13.48 39.54 -12.09
C ARG A 15 12.60 38.67 -11.20
N ILE A 16 11.29 38.89 -11.22
CA ILE A 16 10.32 38.10 -10.42
C ILE A 16 10.42 36.61 -10.77
N LEU A 17 10.42 36.27 -12.06
CA LEU A 17 10.56 34.87 -12.48
C LEU A 17 11.88 34.26 -12.01
N ARG A 18 13.01 34.97 -12.14
CA ARG A 18 14.32 34.50 -11.64
C ARG A 18 14.31 34.28 -10.13
N THR A 19 13.73 35.19 -9.36
CA THR A 19 13.59 35.03 -7.91
C THR A 19 12.75 33.80 -7.56
N ILE A 20 11.63 33.59 -8.26
CA ILE A 20 10.79 32.39 -8.07
C ILE A 20 11.58 31.11 -8.37
N TRP A 21 12.28 31.06 -9.52
CA TRP A 21 13.12 29.93 -9.87
C TRP A 21 14.24 29.69 -8.86
N ALA A 22 14.88 30.75 -8.36
CA ALA A 22 15.92 30.65 -7.33
C ALA A 22 15.35 30.10 -6.00
N ILE A 23 14.14 30.53 -5.60
CA ILE A 23 13.45 30.00 -4.41
C ILE A 23 13.14 28.51 -4.60
N TYR A 24 12.56 28.11 -5.73
CA TYR A 24 12.27 26.69 -5.99
C TYR A 24 13.54 25.84 -6.03
N ALA A 25 14.58 26.32 -6.71
CA ALA A 25 15.88 25.65 -6.73
C ALA A 25 16.47 25.52 -5.32
N GLY A 26 16.35 26.56 -4.49
CA GLY A 26 16.76 26.53 -3.08
C GLY A 26 15.99 25.51 -2.25
N ILE A 27 14.66 25.42 -2.41
CA ILE A 27 13.84 24.41 -1.72
C ILE A 27 14.24 23.00 -2.14
N VAL A 28 14.42 22.77 -3.45
CA VAL A 28 14.87 21.47 -3.97
C VAL A 28 16.24 21.12 -3.41
N ALA A 29 17.21 22.04 -3.46
CA ALA A 29 18.54 21.82 -2.90
C ALA A 29 18.50 21.52 -1.40
N ALA A 30 17.67 22.26 -0.63
CA ALA A 30 17.47 22.00 0.78
C ALA A 30 16.91 20.59 1.01
N LEU A 31 15.85 20.19 0.30
CA LEU A 31 15.28 18.84 0.39
C LEU A 31 16.32 17.74 0.13
N TRP A 32 17.17 17.92 -0.89
CA TRP A 32 18.28 17.01 -1.18
C TRP A 32 19.29 16.94 -0.03
N ILE A 33 19.69 18.10 0.51
CA ILE A 33 20.64 18.16 1.64
C ILE A 33 20.08 17.42 2.86
N VAL A 34 18.83 17.71 3.26
CA VAL A 34 18.24 17.05 4.44
C VAL A 34 18.06 15.55 4.22
N PHE A 35 17.74 15.14 3.00
CA PHE A 35 17.64 13.73 2.63
C PHE A 35 18.99 13.02 2.67
N SER A 36 20.06 13.66 2.16
CA SER A 36 21.42 13.09 2.22
C SER A 36 21.98 12.99 3.64
N LEU A 37 21.51 13.83 4.56
CA LEU A 37 21.85 13.75 5.98
C LEU A 37 20.98 12.75 6.77
N ALA A 38 19.90 12.25 6.17
CA ALA A 38 19.00 11.31 6.83
C ALA A 38 19.60 9.91 6.83
N GLU A 39 19.80 9.36 8.02
CA GLU A 39 20.20 7.96 8.19
C GLU A 39 18.96 7.06 8.12
N VAL A 40 18.80 6.40 6.97
CA VAL A 40 17.64 5.55 6.65
C VAL A 40 18.14 4.13 6.33
N PRO A 41 18.35 3.26 7.34
CA PRO A 41 18.98 1.96 7.17
C PRO A 41 18.07 0.94 6.48
N ASP A 42 16.76 1.04 6.66
CA ASP A 42 15.79 0.10 6.09
C ASP A 42 15.00 0.74 4.95
N GLU A 43 15.02 0.09 3.78
CA GLU A 43 14.20 0.48 2.62
C GLU A 43 12.72 0.19 2.87
N ARG A 44 11.89 1.24 2.90
CA ARG A 44 10.44 1.15 3.13
C ARG A 44 9.67 2.03 2.15
N ILE A 45 8.70 1.43 1.45
CA ILE A 45 7.96 2.09 0.35
C ILE A 45 6.63 2.72 0.82
N TYR A 46 6.01 2.23 1.90
CA TYR A 46 4.61 2.55 2.23
C TYR A 46 4.40 3.37 3.51
N ASP A 47 5.34 3.31 4.45
CA ASP A 47 5.22 3.86 5.81
C ASP A 47 6.41 4.74 6.21
N ILE A 48 7.22 5.16 5.23
CA ILE A 48 8.46 5.92 5.45
C ILE A 48 8.23 7.18 6.29
N ASP A 49 7.16 7.92 6.02
CA ASP A 49 6.83 9.18 6.71
C ASP A 49 6.45 8.98 8.18
N THR A 50 5.86 7.83 8.50
CA THR A 50 5.39 7.53 9.87
C THR A 50 6.47 6.82 10.69
N TYR A 51 7.21 5.90 10.06
CA TYR A 51 8.26 5.13 10.71
C TYR A 51 9.46 6.01 11.09
N TYR A 52 9.91 6.87 10.17
CA TYR A 52 11.04 7.78 10.39
C TYR A 52 10.65 9.17 10.91
N ALA A 53 9.41 9.33 11.43
CA ALA A 53 8.91 10.60 11.93
C ALA A 53 9.75 11.18 13.09
N ASN A 54 10.42 10.31 13.86
CA ASN A 54 11.26 10.70 14.98
C ASN A 54 12.77 10.68 14.66
N THR A 55 13.14 10.35 13.41
CA THR A 55 14.53 10.29 13.00
C THR A 55 15.02 11.70 12.62
N PRO A 56 16.14 12.18 13.19
CA PRO A 56 16.72 13.46 12.81
C PRO A 56 17.00 13.54 11.31
N TRP A 57 16.87 14.73 10.74
CA TRP A 57 16.98 15.05 9.31
C TRP A 57 15.86 14.48 8.43
N MET A 58 15.42 13.25 8.67
CA MET A 58 14.26 12.69 7.96
C MET A 58 12.96 13.39 8.37
N ARG A 59 12.79 13.68 9.67
CA ARG A 59 11.68 14.51 10.17
C ARG A 59 11.69 15.90 9.51
N GLU A 60 12.83 16.55 9.48
CA GLU A 60 13.00 17.88 8.88
C GLU A 60 12.72 17.86 7.37
N HIS A 61 13.12 16.79 6.67
CA HIS A 61 12.80 16.58 5.26
C HIS A 61 11.28 16.50 5.03
N VAL A 62 10.58 15.65 5.80
CA VAL A 62 9.11 15.50 5.72
C VAL A 62 8.42 16.83 6.01
N LEU A 63 8.83 17.54 7.07
CA LEU A 63 8.27 18.84 7.42
C LEU A 63 8.54 19.90 6.34
N LEU A 64 9.76 19.97 5.81
CA LEU A 64 10.13 20.90 4.75
C LEU A 64 9.30 20.64 3.48
N HIS A 65 9.11 19.37 3.12
CA HIS A 65 8.29 18.97 1.99
C HIS A 65 6.84 19.41 2.18
N LEU A 66 6.23 19.08 3.33
CA LEU A 66 4.85 19.44 3.64
C LEU A 66 4.65 20.96 3.67
N LEU A 67 5.57 21.70 4.27
CA LEU A 67 5.54 23.16 4.32
C LEU A 67 5.66 23.76 2.91
N ALA A 68 6.63 23.30 2.11
CA ALA A 68 6.82 23.79 0.74
C ALA A 68 5.59 23.50 -0.14
N HIS A 69 5.03 22.29 -0.03
CA HIS A 69 3.82 21.89 -0.77
C HIS A 69 2.62 22.76 -0.38
N THR A 70 2.47 22.99 0.93
CA THR A 70 1.44 23.87 1.49
C THR A 70 1.55 25.29 0.98
N VAL A 71 2.73 25.90 1.11
CA VAL A 71 2.97 27.28 0.68
C VAL A 71 2.72 27.41 -0.82
N SER A 72 3.16 26.43 -1.62
CA SER A 72 2.87 26.37 -3.05
C SER A 72 1.36 26.35 -3.32
N GLY A 73 0.60 25.55 -2.58
CA GLY A 73 -0.87 25.48 -2.66
C GLY A 73 -1.54 26.82 -2.32
N VAL A 74 -1.11 27.48 -1.24
CA VAL A 74 -1.63 28.80 -0.82
C VAL A 74 -1.31 29.88 -1.85
N VAL A 75 -0.09 29.89 -2.40
CA VAL A 75 0.31 30.83 -3.45
C VAL A 75 -0.51 30.60 -4.73
N ALA A 76 -0.65 29.34 -5.17
CA ALA A 76 -1.47 29.00 -6.33
C ALA A 76 -2.94 29.42 -6.13
N ALA A 77 -3.49 29.16 -4.95
CA ALA A 77 -4.83 29.57 -4.56
C ALA A 77 -4.99 31.10 -4.58
N GLY A 78 -4.06 31.84 -4.00
CA GLY A 78 -4.05 33.31 -4.01
C GLY A 78 -3.91 33.89 -5.42
N MET A 79 -3.14 33.24 -6.31
CA MET A 79 -3.01 33.66 -7.72
C MET A 79 -4.31 33.48 -8.52
N ILE A 80 -5.08 32.44 -8.20
CA ILE A 80 -6.36 32.14 -8.86
C ILE A 80 -7.49 33.00 -8.28
N TRP A 81 -7.41 33.41 -7.00
CA TRP A 81 -8.46 34.15 -6.29
C TRP A 81 -9.04 35.36 -7.05
N PRO A 82 -8.24 36.25 -7.69
CA PRO A 82 -8.80 37.39 -8.44
C PRO A 82 -9.61 36.97 -9.68
N TRP A 83 -9.44 35.75 -10.19
CA TRP A 83 -10.19 35.22 -11.33
C TRP A 83 -11.52 34.58 -10.92
N VAL A 84 -11.64 34.17 -9.66
CA VAL A 84 -12.86 33.60 -9.06
C VAL A 84 -14.05 34.55 -9.19
N GLY A 85 -13.80 35.85 -9.01
CA GLY A 85 -14.81 36.90 -9.20
C GLY A 85 -15.22 37.11 -10.67
N LYS A 86 -14.36 36.74 -11.62
CA LYS A 86 -14.60 36.88 -13.07
C LYS A 86 -15.29 35.66 -13.70
N VAL A 87 -15.26 34.51 -13.02
CA VAL A 87 -15.95 33.30 -13.44
C VAL A 87 -17.44 33.43 -13.14
N SER A 88 -18.30 33.39 -14.16
CA SER A 88 -19.76 33.49 -14.01
C SER A 88 -20.41 32.22 -13.41
N ALA A 89 -19.78 31.06 -13.56
CA ALA A 89 -20.30 29.78 -13.09
C ALA A 89 -20.14 29.58 -11.57
N ARG A 90 -21.26 29.53 -10.84
CA ARG A 90 -21.31 29.41 -9.37
C ARG A 90 -20.72 28.09 -8.84
N TRP A 91 -20.85 27.00 -9.60
CA TRP A 91 -20.32 25.67 -9.24
C TRP A 91 -18.79 25.60 -9.27
N LEU A 92 -18.15 26.24 -10.27
CA LEU A 92 -16.69 26.29 -10.36
C LEU A 92 -16.10 27.11 -9.20
N ARG A 93 -16.81 28.18 -8.80
CA ARG A 93 -16.48 29.00 -7.65
C ARG A 93 -16.55 28.21 -6.34
N ALA A 94 -17.62 27.44 -6.14
CA ALA A 94 -17.81 26.58 -4.98
C ALA A 94 -16.77 25.45 -4.92
N GLY A 95 -16.45 24.83 -6.06
CA GLY A 95 -15.42 23.79 -6.15
C GLY A 95 -14.04 24.29 -5.74
N LEU A 96 -13.65 25.49 -6.18
CA LEU A 96 -12.35 26.09 -5.81
C LEU A 96 -12.28 26.46 -4.32
N VAL A 97 -13.34 27.08 -3.78
CA VAL A 97 -13.41 27.41 -2.34
C VAL A 97 -13.40 26.13 -1.48
N CYS A 98 -14.08 25.07 -1.93
CA CYS A 98 -14.06 23.77 -1.27
C CYS A 98 -12.65 23.14 -1.28
N LEU A 99 -11.95 23.22 -2.41
CA LEU A 99 -10.57 22.75 -2.54
C LEU A 99 -9.61 23.50 -1.60
N GLN A 100 -9.76 24.83 -1.50
CA GLN A 100 -8.97 25.68 -0.59
C GLN A 100 -9.31 25.43 0.90
N ALA A 101 -10.59 25.18 1.22
CA ALA A 101 -11.00 24.80 2.56
C ALA A 101 -10.46 23.43 2.97
N GLY A 102 -10.33 22.50 2.01
CA GLY A 102 -9.70 21.20 2.21
C GLY A 102 -8.22 21.30 2.62
N HIS A 103 -7.46 22.20 1.99
CA HIS A 103 -6.04 22.42 2.30
C HIS A 103 -5.78 23.18 3.61
N THR A 104 -6.63 24.15 3.97
CA THR A 104 -6.46 24.89 5.23
C THR A 104 -6.81 24.05 6.46
N ARG A 105 -7.70 23.06 6.31
CA ARG A 105 -8.01 22.10 7.37
C ARG A 105 -6.81 21.25 7.77
N THR A 106 -5.87 21.04 6.85
CA THR A 106 -4.64 20.27 7.08
C THR A 106 -3.59 21.06 7.88
N LEU A 107 -3.75 22.38 8.01
CA LEU A 107 -2.75 23.29 8.58
C LEU A 107 -3.15 23.91 9.92
N ARG A 108 -4.27 23.49 10.51
CA ARG A 108 -4.62 23.96 11.84
C ARG A 108 -3.66 23.30 12.84
N PRO A 109 -2.70 24.03 13.44
CA PRO A 109 -1.70 23.41 14.30
C PRO A 109 -2.32 23.12 15.67
N LEU A 110 -1.96 21.95 16.21
CA LEU A 110 -2.06 21.56 17.63
C LEU A 110 -3.47 21.37 18.20
N ASP A 111 -4.08 20.24 17.86
CA ASP A 111 -4.72 19.43 18.90
C ASP A 111 -3.95 18.12 18.94
N LEU A 112 -3.04 17.99 19.93
CA LEU A 112 -2.37 16.73 20.26
C LEU A 112 -3.40 15.79 20.89
N SER A 113 -4.36 15.33 20.09
CA SER A 113 -5.26 14.25 20.45
C SER A 113 -5.13 13.16 19.40
N PRO A 114 -4.59 11.97 19.74
CA PRO A 114 -4.51 10.82 18.82
C PRO A 114 -5.91 10.31 18.38
N ALA A 115 -7.01 10.93 18.85
CA ALA A 115 -8.37 10.52 18.57
C ALA A 115 -9.04 11.25 17.37
N ALA A 116 -8.42 12.27 16.77
CA ALA A 116 -9.11 13.14 15.80
C ALA A 116 -8.92 12.80 14.31
N VAL A 117 -8.31 11.65 13.97
CA VAL A 117 -8.50 11.08 12.63
C VAL A 117 -9.84 10.36 12.64
N GLN A 118 -10.94 11.10 12.44
CA GLN A 118 -12.21 10.48 12.11
C GLN A 118 -12.09 9.81 10.74
N VAL A 119 -11.80 8.52 10.82
CA VAL A 119 -11.78 7.58 9.70
C VAL A 119 -13.17 7.56 9.07
N ARG A 120 -13.30 7.91 7.79
CA ARG A 120 -14.55 7.67 7.07
C ARG A 120 -14.77 6.15 6.96
N PRO A 121 -16.01 5.64 7.04
CA PRO A 121 -16.27 4.20 6.88
C PRO A 121 -15.70 3.60 5.59
N THR A 122 -15.56 4.41 4.53
CA THR A 122 -14.92 4.03 3.27
C THR A 122 -13.40 3.81 3.41
N ASP A 123 -12.74 4.51 4.32
CA ASP A 123 -11.32 4.32 4.65
C ASP A 123 -11.11 3.05 5.48
N ALA A 124 -12.15 2.57 6.17
CA ALA A 124 -12.11 1.27 6.84
C ALA A 124 -12.05 0.11 5.83
N LEU A 125 -12.68 0.23 4.66
CA LEU A 125 -12.61 -0.81 3.62
C LEU A 125 -11.22 -0.88 3.01
N SER A 126 -10.66 0.26 2.57
CA SER A 126 -9.30 0.32 2.01
C SER A 126 -8.25 -0.14 3.01
N ARG A 127 -8.40 0.22 4.30
CA ARG A 127 -7.51 -0.27 5.36
C ARG A 127 -7.71 -1.75 5.66
N ARG A 128 -8.95 -2.25 5.69
CA ARG A 128 -9.21 -3.69 5.83
C ARG A 128 -8.63 -4.49 4.66
N LEU A 129 -8.71 -3.98 3.43
CA LEU A 129 -8.09 -4.60 2.26
C LEU A 129 -6.56 -4.55 2.36
N MET A 130 -6.00 -3.43 2.80
CA MET A 130 -4.56 -3.27 3.01
C MET A 130 -4.05 -4.21 4.10
N HIS A 131 -4.69 -4.22 5.27
CA HIS A 131 -4.37 -5.15 6.36
C HIS A 131 -4.57 -6.59 5.91
N ARG A 132 -5.66 -6.91 5.22
CA ARG A 132 -5.89 -8.27 4.73
C ARG A 132 -4.84 -8.71 3.71
N LYS A 133 -4.42 -7.81 2.82
CA LYS A 133 -3.32 -8.07 1.87
C LYS A 133 -2.02 -8.31 2.64
N LYS A 134 -1.70 -7.44 3.60
CA LYS A 134 -0.53 -7.56 4.49
C LYS A 134 -0.52 -8.90 5.22
N ASP A 135 -1.63 -9.27 5.87
CA ASP A 135 -1.76 -10.54 6.60
C ASP A 135 -1.55 -11.75 5.70
N ILE A 136 -1.99 -11.69 4.43
CA ILE A 136 -1.75 -12.76 3.45
C ILE A 136 -0.27 -12.84 3.10
N TYR A 137 0.39 -11.71 2.84
CA TYR A 137 1.83 -11.69 2.54
C TYR A 137 2.66 -12.14 3.74
N ASP A 138 2.33 -11.66 4.94
CA ASP A 138 3.00 -12.05 6.18
C ASP A 138 2.86 -13.56 6.43
N GLY A 139 1.67 -14.12 6.19
CA GLY A 139 1.44 -15.56 6.30
C GLY A 139 2.17 -16.39 5.24
N LEU A 140 2.33 -15.87 4.01
CA LEU A 140 3.13 -16.53 2.98
C LEU A 140 4.62 -16.44 3.29
N LEU A 141 5.08 -15.32 3.83
CA LEU A 141 6.46 -15.12 4.25
C LEU A 141 6.81 -16.07 5.40
N SER A 142 5.91 -16.26 6.37
CA SER A 142 6.11 -17.22 7.47
C SER A 142 6.13 -18.68 7.00
N LEU A 143 5.49 -18.99 5.86
CA LEU A 143 5.51 -20.33 5.27
C LEU A 143 6.71 -20.58 4.35
N GLY A 144 7.44 -19.53 3.95
CA GLY A 144 8.63 -19.65 3.09
C GLY A 144 9.66 -20.67 3.57
N PRO A 145 10.00 -20.73 4.89
CA PRO A 145 10.89 -21.75 5.42
C PRO A 145 10.38 -23.19 5.31
N TYR A 146 9.09 -23.40 5.09
CA TYR A 146 8.44 -24.71 4.97
C TYR A 146 8.08 -25.07 3.52
N TYR A 147 8.37 -24.18 2.58
CA TYR A 147 8.02 -24.37 1.17
C TYR A 147 9.06 -25.23 0.46
N ASP A 148 8.63 -26.38 -0.05
CA ASP A 148 9.45 -27.28 -0.86
C ASP A 148 9.05 -27.20 -2.34
N ASP A 149 9.95 -26.69 -3.18
CA ASP A 149 9.71 -26.55 -4.62
C ASP A 149 9.67 -27.90 -5.35
N GLN A 150 10.30 -28.95 -4.82
CA GLN A 150 10.27 -30.29 -5.42
C GLN A 150 8.83 -30.84 -5.44
N VAL A 151 8.06 -30.58 -4.37
CA VAL A 151 6.64 -30.97 -4.31
C VAL A 151 5.84 -30.32 -5.44
N ARG A 152 6.12 -29.06 -5.78
CA ARG A 152 5.47 -28.38 -6.91
C ARG A 152 5.84 -29.05 -8.23
N VAL A 153 7.13 -29.34 -8.44
CA VAL A 153 7.63 -29.97 -9.68
C VAL A 153 7.02 -31.36 -9.87
N ASP A 154 7.02 -32.19 -8.84
CA ASP A 154 6.48 -33.55 -8.87
C ASP A 154 4.98 -33.57 -9.20
N VAL A 155 4.21 -32.70 -8.54
CA VAL A 155 2.76 -32.60 -8.76
C VAL A 155 2.46 -32.04 -10.15
N HIS A 156 3.25 -31.08 -10.65
CA HIS A 156 3.11 -30.56 -12.01
C HIS A 156 3.35 -31.67 -13.06
N HIS A 157 4.41 -32.46 -12.90
CA HIS A 157 4.70 -33.60 -13.77
C HIS A 157 3.64 -34.71 -13.68
N ALA A 158 3.04 -34.92 -12.51
CA ALA A 158 1.92 -35.87 -12.37
C ALA A 158 0.64 -35.37 -13.06
N ALA A 159 0.33 -34.08 -12.91
CA ALA A 159 -0.86 -33.46 -13.50
C ALA A 159 -0.79 -33.40 -15.04
N THR A 160 0.39 -33.11 -15.60
CA THR A 160 0.59 -33.12 -17.06
C THR A 160 0.51 -34.53 -17.65
N ARG A 161 1.08 -35.55 -16.98
CA ARG A 161 0.95 -36.96 -17.40
C ARG A 161 -0.49 -37.48 -17.40
N THR A 162 -1.34 -36.94 -16.55
CA THR A 162 -2.78 -37.27 -16.50
C THR A 162 -3.61 -36.50 -17.51
N GLY A 163 -2.98 -35.67 -18.36
CA GLY A 163 -3.64 -34.94 -19.44
C GLY A 163 -4.38 -33.68 -18.99
N HIS A 164 -4.06 -33.13 -17.81
CA HIS A 164 -4.62 -31.84 -17.41
C HIS A 164 -4.04 -30.71 -18.27
N ASP A 165 -4.89 -29.73 -18.57
CA ASP A 165 -4.51 -28.46 -19.18
C ASP A 165 -3.33 -27.81 -18.43
N PRO A 166 -2.29 -27.28 -19.11
CA PRO A 166 -1.10 -26.71 -18.50
C PRO A 166 -1.38 -25.70 -17.37
N ASP A 167 -2.34 -24.80 -17.56
CA ASP A 167 -2.71 -23.79 -16.54
C ASP A 167 -3.30 -24.45 -15.28
N ARG A 168 -4.08 -25.51 -15.49
CA ARG A 168 -4.68 -26.29 -14.40
C ARG A 168 -3.63 -27.12 -13.67
N ALA A 169 -2.67 -27.69 -14.39
CA ALA A 169 -1.56 -28.45 -13.82
C ALA A 169 -0.66 -27.56 -12.95
N ASP A 170 -0.33 -26.36 -13.40
CA ASP A 170 0.44 -25.37 -12.61
C ASP A 170 -0.33 -24.92 -11.35
N SER A 171 -1.62 -24.59 -11.50
CA SER A 171 -2.47 -24.20 -10.36
C SER A 171 -2.57 -25.30 -9.29
N LEU A 172 -2.72 -26.55 -9.71
CA LEU A 172 -2.80 -27.71 -8.82
C LEU A 172 -1.47 -27.96 -8.09
N ALA A 173 -0.36 -27.87 -8.82
CA ALA A 173 0.99 -28.01 -8.28
C ALA A 173 1.32 -26.97 -7.20
N ARG A 174 1.05 -25.69 -7.48
CA ARG A 174 1.28 -24.61 -6.49
C ARG A 174 0.41 -24.77 -5.26
N THR A 175 -0.85 -25.19 -5.44
CA THR A 175 -1.77 -25.42 -4.32
C THR A 175 -1.31 -26.58 -3.45
N ALA A 176 -0.82 -27.67 -4.06
CA ALA A 176 -0.31 -28.83 -3.33
C ALA A 176 0.94 -28.46 -2.51
N ALA A 177 1.90 -27.75 -3.10
CA ALA A 177 3.09 -27.27 -2.41
C ALA A 177 2.76 -26.35 -1.22
N LEU A 178 1.80 -25.42 -1.39
CA LEU A 178 1.37 -24.54 -0.30
C LEU A 178 0.69 -25.32 0.84
N LEU A 179 -0.16 -26.31 0.51
CA LEU A 179 -0.80 -27.16 1.52
C LEU A 179 0.22 -28.00 2.29
N ALA A 180 1.22 -28.56 1.59
CA ALA A 180 2.32 -29.29 2.22
C ALA A 180 3.11 -28.39 3.19
N ALA A 181 3.42 -27.15 2.79
CA ALA A 181 4.08 -26.17 3.64
C ALA A 181 3.25 -25.82 4.90
N ILE A 182 1.92 -25.67 4.76
CA ILE A 182 1.01 -25.42 5.90
C ILE A 182 1.00 -26.61 6.86
N ASP A 183 0.99 -27.84 6.33
CA ASP A 183 0.97 -29.04 7.16
C ASP A 183 2.31 -29.24 7.88
N ALA A 184 3.44 -28.94 7.23
CA ALA A 184 4.76 -28.93 7.86
C ALA A 184 4.87 -27.87 8.97
N TYR A 185 4.41 -26.64 8.72
CA TYR A 185 4.35 -25.57 9.72
C TYR A 185 3.54 -25.96 10.97
N LYS A 186 2.42 -26.67 10.79
CA LYS A 186 1.59 -27.14 11.91
C LYS A 186 2.23 -28.27 12.71
N GLN A 187 3.06 -29.09 12.08
CA GLN A 187 3.72 -30.22 12.72
C GLN A 187 4.95 -29.77 13.52
N SER A 188 5.76 -28.88 12.94
CA SER A 188 7.01 -28.41 13.56
C SER A 188 7.24 -26.91 13.32
N PRO A 189 6.60 -26.02 14.11
CA PRO A 189 6.71 -24.56 13.93
C PRO A 189 8.11 -23.98 14.22
N ASP A 190 8.98 -24.74 14.90
CA ASP A 190 10.33 -24.30 15.29
C ASP A 190 11.45 -24.96 14.45
N GLU A 191 11.12 -25.95 13.62
CA GLU A 191 12.08 -26.62 12.73
C GLU A 191 11.77 -26.29 11.26
N PRO A 192 12.37 -25.24 10.69
CA PRO A 192 12.18 -24.90 9.29
C PRO A 192 12.68 -26.02 8.36
N GLY A 193 12.02 -26.18 7.21
CA GLY A 193 12.39 -27.15 6.19
C GLY A 193 13.80 -26.91 5.64
N LYS A 194 14.40 -27.97 5.07
CA LYS A 194 15.82 -28.01 4.67
C LYS A 194 16.24 -26.95 3.63
N GLU A 195 15.30 -26.34 2.92
CA GLU A 195 15.55 -25.27 1.94
C GLU A 195 14.48 -24.18 2.04
N ALA A 196 14.73 -23.15 2.85
CA ALA A 196 13.87 -21.99 2.92
C ALA A 196 13.90 -21.21 1.58
N GLN A 197 12.84 -21.30 0.79
CA GLN A 197 12.70 -20.55 -0.46
C GLN A 197 11.58 -19.51 -0.36
N PRO A 198 11.78 -18.28 -0.87
CA PRO A 198 10.72 -17.27 -0.86
C PRO A 198 9.55 -17.70 -1.75
N ILE A 199 8.34 -17.75 -1.20
CA ILE A 199 7.11 -18.03 -1.94
C ILE A 199 6.78 -16.85 -2.85
N ARG A 200 7.41 -16.80 -4.02
CA ARG A 200 7.17 -15.73 -5.01
C ARG A 200 5.87 -16.03 -5.75
N SER A 201 4.80 -15.36 -5.33
CA SER A 201 3.47 -15.53 -5.90
C SER A 201 2.93 -14.19 -6.42
N ASP A 202 2.57 -14.17 -7.70
CA ASP A 202 1.93 -13.05 -8.36
C ASP A 202 0.45 -12.96 -7.96
N LEU A 203 -0.10 -11.73 -8.00
CA LEU A 203 -1.47 -11.44 -7.55
C LEU A 203 -2.55 -12.29 -8.26
N PRO A 204 -2.45 -12.59 -9.58
CA PRO A 204 -3.37 -13.51 -10.26
C PRO A 204 -3.33 -14.93 -9.68
N THR A 205 -2.14 -15.46 -9.42
CA THR A 205 -1.96 -16.79 -8.79
C THR A 205 -2.56 -16.83 -7.39
N LEU A 206 -2.35 -15.77 -6.58
CA LEU A 206 -2.95 -15.67 -5.25
C LEU A 206 -4.48 -15.63 -5.28
N ILE A 207 -5.07 -14.95 -6.27
CA ILE A 207 -6.52 -14.90 -6.47
C ILE A 207 -7.06 -16.28 -6.89
N SER A 208 -6.36 -16.99 -7.78
CA SER A 208 -6.73 -18.34 -8.23
C SER A 208 -6.65 -19.37 -7.08
N MET A 209 -5.58 -19.34 -6.28
CA MET A 209 -5.44 -20.18 -5.08
C MET A 209 -6.50 -19.83 -4.03
N ALA A 210 -6.77 -18.53 -3.80
CA ALA A 210 -7.81 -18.09 -2.88
C ALA A 210 -9.21 -18.54 -3.33
N HIS A 211 -9.50 -18.53 -4.64
CA HIS A 211 -10.75 -19.08 -5.18
C HIS A 211 -10.84 -20.60 -5.01
N GLY A 212 -9.74 -21.33 -5.20
CA GLY A 212 -9.63 -22.76 -4.90
C GLY A 212 -9.90 -23.09 -3.42
N LEU A 213 -9.33 -22.28 -2.50
CA LEU A 213 -9.56 -22.40 -1.05
C LEU A 213 -10.96 -21.92 -0.62
N ARG A 214 -11.54 -20.93 -1.30
CA ARG A 214 -12.90 -20.42 -1.00
C ARG A 214 -13.97 -21.43 -1.38
N ARG A 215 -13.76 -22.27 -2.40
CA ARG A 215 -14.60 -23.46 -2.68
C ARG A 215 -14.54 -24.53 -1.59
N ARG A 216 -13.56 -24.48 -0.67
CA ARG A 216 -13.40 -25.38 0.50
C ARG A 216 -14.12 -24.90 1.78
N ARG A 217 -14.87 -23.79 1.76
CA ARG A 217 -15.68 -23.34 2.93
C ARG A 217 -16.93 -24.19 3.20
N THR A 218 -17.10 -25.33 2.54
CA THR A 218 -18.05 -26.41 2.86
C THR A 218 -17.42 -27.58 3.63
N VAL A 219 -16.17 -27.48 4.09
CA VAL A 219 -15.50 -28.55 4.86
C VAL A 219 -15.84 -28.50 6.36
N GLY A 220 -16.26 -27.33 6.89
CA GLY A 220 -16.63 -27.18 8.29
C GLY A 220 -17.87 -27.98 8.69
N THR A 221 -18.87 -28.05 7.80
CA THR A 221 -20.12 -28.80 8.03
C THR A 221 -19.94 -30.31 7.90
N LEU A 222 -19.02 -30.77 7.04
CA LEU A 222 -18.71 -32.20 6.88
C LEU A 222 -17.85 -32.77 8.01
N ARG A 223 -16.93 -31.98 8.59
CA ARG A 223 -16.12 -32.43 9.74
C ARG A 223 -16.97 -32.65 10.99
N HIS A 224 -18.04 -31.88 11.17
CA HIS A 224 -18.98 -32.10 12.27
C HIS A 224 -19.87 -33.34 12.05
N GLN A 225 -20.29 -33.62 10.81
CA GLN A 225 -21.13 -34.78 10.48
C GLN A 225 -20.38 -36.14 10.53
N VAL A 226 -19.09 -36.16 10.19
CA VAL A 226 -18.26 -37.37 10.30
C VAL A 226 -17.96 -37.70 11.77
N ALA A 227 -17.65 -36.68 12.59
CA ALA A 227 -17.46 -36.85 14.03
C ALA A 227 -18.73 -37.38 14.74
N THR A 228 -19.93 -36.97 14.29
CA THR A 228 -21.19 -37.49 14.83
C THR A 228 -21.53 -38.91 14.34
N ARG A 229 -21.03 -39.35 13.18
CA ARG A 229 -21.25 -40.71 12.68
C ARG A 229 -20.32 -41.73 13.36
N GLU A 230 -19.05 -41.40 13.57
CA GLU A 230 -18.12 -42.28 14.30
C GLU A 230 -18.55 -42.48 15.77
N SER A 231 -19.16 -41.46 16.39
CA SER A 231 -19.70 -41.54 17.75
C SER A 231 -20.99 -42.39 17.86
N ALA A 232 -21.73 -42.60 16.76
CA ALA A 232 -22.95 -43.41 16.74
C ALA A 232 -22.66 -44.89 16.48
N THR A 233 -21.59 -45.20 15.74
CA THR A 233 -21.13 -46.58 15.48
C THR A 233 -20.26 -47.16 16.60
N ALA A 234 -19.79 -46.34 17.55
CA ALA A 234 -19.02 -46.80 18.72
C ALA A 234 -19.90 -47.11 19.94
N ARG A 235 -21.23 -47.11 19.79
CA ARG A 235 -22.20 -47.29 20.89
C ARG A 235 -23.26 -48.38 20.65
N VAL A 236 -23.03 -49.27 19.68
CA VAL A 236 -23.80 -50.51 19.44
C VAL A 236 -22.80 -51.64 19.35
#